data_AF-B0JU15-F1
#
_entry.id   AF-B0JU15-F1
#
_cell.length_a   1.000
_cell.length_b   1.000
_cell.length_c   1.000
_cell.angle_alpha   90.00
_cell.angle_beta   90.00
_cell.angle_gamma   90.00
#
_symmetry.space_group_name_H-M   'P 1'
#
loop_
_entity.id
_entity.type
_entity.pdbx_description
1 polymer ?
#
loop_
_entity_poly.entity_id
_entity_poly.type
_entity_poly.pdbx_seq_one_letter_code
_entity_poly.pdbx_strand_id
1 'polypeptide(L)'
;MLPGGWTDSKISEALNVAQATIERVRQRFVESGIESSLTRKKQEHRRAKIIDGEKEADLIAIACSETPTGRAKWTLQMLADKMVELEYVEKISRETIRKTLKKMN
;
A
#
# COMPACT_ATOMS: atom_id res chain seq x y z
N MET A 1 -12.70 31.97 -14.57
CA MET A 1 -12.47 31.38 -15.90
C MET A 1 -11.07 30.79 -15.91
N LEU A 2 -10.88 29.51 -16.19
CA LEU A 2 -9.52 28.94 -16.31
C LEU A 2 -8.84 29.47 -17.59
N PRO A 3 -7.50 29.61 -17.60
CA PRO A 3 -6.75 29.88 -18.82
C PRO A 3 -7.00 28.72 -19.79
N GLY A 4 -7.77 28.99 -20.85
CA GLY A 4 -8.33 27.98 -21.75
C GLY A 4 -9.81 28.20 -22.10
N GLY A 5 -10.54 29.07 -21.39
CA GLY A 5 -11.86 29.58 -21.81
C GLY A 5 -13.06 28.62 -21.65
N TRP A 6 -12.83 27.38 -21.20
CA TRP A 6 -13.91 26.41 -20.99
C TRP A 6 -14.54 26.58 -19.60
N THR A 7 -15.87 26.39 -19.54
CA THR A 7 -16.61 26.35 -18.27
C THR A 7 -16.54 24.95 -17.65
N ASP A 8 -16.72 24.86 -16.34
CA ASP A 8 -16.72 23.58 -15.61
C ASP A 8 -17.77 22.61 -16.14
N SER A 9 -18.92 23.11 -16.59
CA SER A 9 -19.95 22.30 -17.25
C SER A 9 -19.49 21.68 -18.57
N LYS A 10 -18.76 22.42 -19.41
CA LYS A 10 -18.24 21.91 -20.69
C LYS A 10 -17.16 20.84 -20.47
N ILE A 11 -16.30 21.05 -19.48
CA ILE A 11 -15.27 20.09 -19.10
C ILE A 11 -15.92 18.82 -18.53
N SER A 12 -16.95 18.98 -17.70
CA SER A 12 -17.71 17.88 -17.10
C SER A 12 -18.35 16.99 -18.15
N GLU A 13 -18.99 17.57 -19.16
CA GLU A 13 -19.57 16.86 -20.29
C GLU A 13 -18.50 16.16 -21.14
N ALA A 14 -17.43 16.86 -21.52
CA ALA A 14 -16.38 16.32 -22.37
C ALA A 14 -15.58 15.17 -21.72
N LEU A 15 -15.36 15.23 -20.40
CA LEU A 15 -14.60 14.22 -19.66
C LEU A 15 -15.49 13.19 -18.95
N ASN A 16 -16.82 13.35 -19.01
CA ASN A 16 -17.80 12.56 -18.27
C ASN A 16 -17.46 12.42 -16.77
N VAL A 17 -17.15 13.56 -16.13
CA VAL A 17 -16.84 13.65 -14.70
C VAL A 17 -17.75 14.65 -14.02
N ALA A 18 -18.00 14.48 -12.72
CA ALA A 18 -18.74 15.47 -11.95
C ALA A 18 -17.99 16.82 -11.88
N GLN A 19 -18.72 17.93 -11.92
CA GLN A 19 -18.16 19.29 -11.77
C GLN A 19 -17.30 19.42 -10.50
N ALA A 20 -17.74 18.80 -9.41
CA ALA A 20 -17.01 18.78 -8.15
C ALA A 20 -15.62 18.09 -8.24
N THR A 21 -15.38 17.23 -9.23
CA THR A 21 -14.04 16.68 -9.49
C THR A 21 -13.12 17.76 -10.08
N ILE A 22 -13.65 18.55 -11.02
CA ILE A 22 -12.92 19.64 -11.68
C ILE A 22 -12.56 20.73 -10.68
N GLU A 23 -13.51 21.11 -9.82
CA GLU A 23 -13.30 22.08 -8.74
C GLU A 23 -12.21 21.62 -7.77
N ARG A 24 -12.23 20.35 -7.35
CA ARG A 24 -11.21 19.78 -6.44
C ARG A 24 -9.81 19.73 -7.08
N VAL A 25 -9.71 19.42 -8.36
CA VAL A 25 -8.43 19.41 -9.09
C VAL A 25 -7.89 20.83 -9.20
N ARG A 26 -8.74 21.82 -9.54
CA ARG A 26 -8.37 23.23 -9.60
C ARG A 26 -7.93 23.76 -8.24
N GLN A 27 -8.69 23.47 -7.19
CA GLN A 27 -8.35 23.85 -5.83
C GLN A 27 -6.97 23.27 -5.45
N ARG A 28 -6.73 21.98 -5.68
CA ARG A 28 -5.44 21.35 -5.37
C ARG A 28 -4.29 21.93 -6.19
N PHE A 29 -4.53 22.29 -7.45
CA PHE A 29 -3.52 22.96 -8.28
C PHE A 29 -3.10 24.30 -7.68
N VAL A 30 -4.06 25.11 -7.21
CA VAL A 30 -3.77 26.41 -6.57
C VAL A 30 -3.12 26.24 -5.20
N GLU A 31 -3.58 25.29 -4.39
CA GLU A 31 -3.11 25.10 -3.01
C GLU A 31 -1.77 24.35 -2.91
N SER A 32 -1.48 23.44 -3.85
CA SER A 32 -0.39 22.47 -3.70
C SER A 32 0.42 22.25 -4.98
N GLY A 33 0.17 23.04 -6.02
CA GLY A 33 0.89 23.00 -7.28
C GLY A 33 0.49 21.84 -8.21
N ILE A 34 1.12 21.82 -9.37
CA ILE A 34 0.79 20.91 -10.47
C ILE A 34 1.00 19.43 -10.12
N GLU A 35 2.13 19.10 -9.49
CA GLU A 35 2.48 17.71 -9.15
C GLU A 35 1.44 17.06 -8.23
N SER A 36 0.97 17.82 -7.24
CA SER A 36 -0.08 17.38 -6.32
C SER A 36 -1.43 17.20 -7.01
N SER A 37 -1.74 18.02 -8.02
CA SER A 37 -2.99 17.95 -8.78
C SER A 37 -3.07 16.75 -9.72
N LEU A 38 -1.92 16.32 -10.27
CA LEU A 38 -1.83 15.18 -11.19
C LEU A 38 -1.77 13.83 -10.48
N THR A 39 -1.30 13.80 -9.23
CA THR A 39 -1.14 12.57 -8.46
C THR A 39 -2.29 12.34 -7.49
N ARG A 40 -2.52 11.07 -7.14
CA ARG A 40 -3.47 10.71 -6.09
C ARG A 40 -3.00 11.28 -4.75
N LYS A 41 -3.87 12.01 -4.03
CA LYS A 41 -3.59 12.46 -2.66
C LYS A 41 -3.17 11.25 -1.81
N LYS A 42 -1.99 11.33 -1.19
CA LYS A 42 -1.50 10.33 -0.25
C LYS A 42 -2.49 10.22 0.90
N GLN A 43 -2.91 8.99 1.22
CA GLN A 43 -3.79 8.75 2.35
C GLN A 43 -2.98 8.90 3.65
N GLU A 44 -3.27 9.95 4.42
CA GLU A 44 -2.55 10.29 5.65
C GLU A 44 -2.76 9.21 6.73
N HIS A 45 -3.99 8.75 6.91
CA HIS A 45 -4.35 7.76 7.93
C HIS A 45 -4.42 6.34 7.36
N ARG A 46 -3.36 5.88 6.70
CA ARG A 46 -3.25 4.46 6.32
C ARG A 46 -2.74 3.68 7.53
N ARG A 47 -3.43 2.61 7.93
CA ARG A 47 -2.91 1.69 8.96
C ARG A 47 -1.52 1.20 8.53
N ALA A 48 -0.56 1.27 9.44
CA ALA A 48 0.77 0.70 9.22
C ALA A 48 0.64 -0.79 8.87
N LYS A 49 1.50 -1.27 8.00
CA LYS A 49 1.57 -2.71 7.75
C LYS A 49 2.13 -3.39 8.99
N ILE A 50 1.61 -4.57 9.31
CA ILE A 50 2.12 -5.42 10.39
C ILE A 50 3.57 -5.85 10.09
N ILE A 51 3.83 -6.20 8.81
CA ILE A 51 5.18 -6.45 8.32
C ILE A 51 5.64 -5.20 7.55
N ASP A 52 6.62 -4.50 8.11
CA ASP A 52 7.37 -3.41 7.47
C ASP A 52 8.69 -3.94 6.89
N GLY A 53 9.49 -3.11 6.20
CA GLY A 53 10.65 -3.55 5.43
C GLY A 53 11.69 -4.35 6.23
N GLU A 54 11.92 -3.99 7.50
CA GLU A 54 12.81 -4.76 8.39
C GLU A 54 12.25 -6.16 8.67
N LYS A 55 10.99 -6.24 9.11
CA LYS A 55 10.28 -7.50 9.37
C LYS A 55 10.12 -8.34 8.09
N GLU A 56 10.08 -7.70 6.93
CA GLU A 56 10.08 -8.35 5.62
C GLU A 56 11.42 -9.08 5.41
N ALA A 57 12.55 -8.45 5.75
CA ALA A 57 13.87 -9.07 5.67
C ALA A 57 14.04 -10.22 6.68
N ASP A 58 13.59 -10.05 7.93
CA ASP A 58 13.61 -11.11 8.94
C ASP A 58 12.79 -12.33 8.50
N LEU A 59 11.60 -12.10 7.94
CA LEU A 59 10.76 -13.18 7.42
C LEU A 59 11.46 -13.97 6.31
N ILE A 60 12.18 -13.29 5.41
CA ILE A 60 12.96 -13.94 4.35
C ILE A 60 14.09 -14.76 4.96
N ALA A 61 14.83 -14.18 5.92
CA ALA A 61 15.92 -14.87 6.59
C ALA A 61 15.45 -16.17 7.26
N ILE A 62 14.30 -16.14 7.94
CA ILE A 62 13.69 -17.33 8.55
C ILE A 62 13.28 -18.32 7.44
N ALA A 63 12.58 -17.87 6.39
CA ALA A 63 12.13 -18.75 5.32
C ALA A 63 13.28 -19.45 4.56
N CYS A 64 14.46 -18.81 4.51
CA CYS A 64 15.68 -19.35 3.91
C CYS A 64 16.54 -20.17 4.89
N SER A 65 16.21 -20.18 6.18
CA SER A 65 16.96 -20.92 7.21
C SER A 65 16.54 -22.39 7.30
N GLU A 66 17.33 -23.17 8.06
CA GLU A 66 17.07 -24.59 8.26
C GLU A 66 15.68 -24.83 8.84
N THR A 67 14.96 -25.76 8.24
CA THR A 67 13.60 -26.08 8.63
C THR A 67 13.57 -26.88 9.94
N PRO A 68 12.56 -26.69 10.80
CA PRO A 68 12.47 -27.41 12.05
C PRO A 68 12.49 -28.94 11.85
N THR A 69 13.11 -29.64 12.80
CA THR A 69 13.33 -31.10 12.76
C THR A 69 12.07 -31.86 12.38
N GLY A 70 12.21 -32.76 11.39
CA GLY A 70 11.11 -33.59 10.90
C GLY A 70 10.22 -32.93 9.85
N ARG A 71 10.59 -31.76 9.30
CA ARG A 71 9.90 -31.15 8.17
C ARG A 71 10.86 -30.79 7.04
N ALA A 72 10.39 -30.94 5.80
CA ALA A 72 11.15 -30.63 4.59
C ALA A 72 11.09 -29.16 4.16
N LYS A 73 10.12 -28.38 4.67
CA LYS A 73 9.91 -26.98 4.29
C LYS A 73 9.17 -26.19 5.36
N TRP A 74 9.43 -24.88 5.40
CA TRP A 74 8.63 -23.93 6.15
C TRP A 74 7.20 -23.87 5.61
N THR A 75 6.21 -24.02 6.49
CA THR A 75 4.82 -23.71 6.14
C THR A 75 4.49 -22.27 6.53
N LEU A 76 3.51 -21.65 5.87
CA LEU A 76 3.08 -20.28 6.18
C LEU A 76 2.66 -20.11 7.64
N GLN A 77 2.08 -21.15 8.25
CA GLN A 77 1.69 -21.11 9.66
C GLN A 77 2.91 -21.17 10.58
N MET A 78 3.94 -21.95 10.23
CA MET A 78 5.18 -22.00 11.02
C MET A 78 5.96 -20.70 10.95
N LEU A 79 6.00 -20.07 9.78
CA LEU A 79 6.61 -18.74 9.64
C LEU A 79 5.86 -17.70 10.47
N ALA A 80 4.52 -17.76 10.48
CA ALA A 80 3.72 -16.88 11.34
C ALA A 80 4.03 -17.10 12.82
N ASP A 81 4.09 -18.36 13.26
CA ASP A 81 4.38 -18.74 14.65
C ASP A 81 5.79 -18.30 15.06
N LYS A 82 6.79 -18.56 14.21
CA LYS A 82 8.18 -18.18 14.44
C LYS A 82 8.38 -16.66 14.52
N MET A 83 7.64 -15.89 13.72
CA MET A 83 7.67 -14.42 13.78
C MET A 83 7.09 -13.87 15.10
N VAL A 84 6.15 -14.59 15.72
CA VAL A 84 5.62 -14.24 17.05
C VAL A 84 6.56 -14.71 18.15
N GLU A 85 7.11 -15.92 18.04
CA GLU A 85 8.08 -16.49 18.98
C GLU A 85 9.33 -15.62 19.14
N LEU A 86 9.82 -15.05 18.03
CA LEU A 86 10.98 -14.15 18.02
C LEU A 86 10.62 -12.69 18.33
N GLU A 87 9.38 -12.43 18.77
CA GLU A 87 8.86 -11.11 19.16
C GLU A 87 8.92 -10.03 18.06
N TYR A 88 9.09 -10.42 16.79
CA TYR A 88 9.03 -9.48 15.66
C TYR A 88 7.64 -8.87 15.51
N VAL A 89 6.58 -9.61 15.85
CA VAL A 89 5.18 -9.16 15.78
C VAL A 89 4.34 -9.75 16.91
N GLU A 90 3.45 -8.95 17.51
CA GLU A 90 2.54 -9.45 18.57
C GLU A 90 1.54 -10.48 18.04
N LYS A 91 1.05 -10.29 16.81
CA LYS A 91 0.10 -11.20 16.17
C LYS A 91 0.17 -11.09 14.66
N ILE A 92 0.26 -12.23 13.99
CA ILE A 92 0.22 -12.29 12.53
C ILE A 92 -0.57 -13.50 12.02
N SER A 93 -1.27 -13.30 10.90
CA SER A 93 -1.98 -14.37 10.20
C SER A 93 -1.11 -14.97 9.09
N ARG A 94 -1.28 -16.26 8.83
CA ARG A 94 -0.69 -16.96 7.68
C ARG A 94 -0.95 -16.24 6.34
N GLU A 95 -2.07 -15.53 6.22
CA GLU A 95 -2.42 -14.78 5.00
C GLU A 95 -1.54 -13.53 4.83
N THR A 96 -1.11 -12.91 5.93
CA THR A 96 -0.15 -11.81 5.89
C THR A 96 1.20 -12.30 5.39
N ILE A 97 1.69 -13.43 5.91
CA ILE A 97 2.91 -14.09 5.44
C ILE A 97 2.83 -14.39 3.93
N ARG A 98 1.74 -15.02 3.48
CA ARG A 98 1.54 -15.34 2.05
C ARG A 98 1.58 -14.09 1.17
N LYS A 99 0.89 -13.02 1.57
CA LYS A 99 0.84 -11.77 0.82
C LYS A 99 2.21 -11.09 0.75
N THR A 100 2.97 -11.13 1.84
CA THR A 100 4.34 -10.61 1.91
C THR A 100 5.25 -11.39 0.97
N LEU A 101 5.32 -12.73 1.11
CA LEU A 101 6.17 -13.57 0.27
C LEU A 101 5.78 -13.53 -1.21
N LYS A 102 4.48 -13.45 -1.54
CA LYS A 102 4.01 -13.30 -2.93
C LYS A 102 4.50 -12.00 -3.58
N LYS A 103 4.72 -10.94 -2.80
CA LYS A 103 5.18 -9.66 -3.33
C LYS A 103 6.66 -9.66 -3.69
N MET A 104 7.39 -10.67 -3.22
CA MET A 104 8.84 -10.80 -3.34
C MET A 104 9.26 -11.77 -4.45
N ASN A 105 8.31 -12.56 -4.98
CA ASN A 105 8.46 -13.41 -6.17
C ASN A 105 7.79 -12.74 -7.37
#